data_AF-A0A0J8B3E9-F1
#
_entry.id   AF-A0A0J8B3E9-F1
#
_cell.length_a   1.000
_cell.length_b   1.000
_cell.length_c   1.000
_cell.angle_alpha   90.00
_cell.angle_beta   90.00
_cell.angle_gamma   90.00
#
_symmetry.space_group_name_H-M   'P 1'
#
loop_
_entity.id
_entity.type
_entity.pdbx_description
1 polymer ?
#
loop_
_entity_poly.entity_id
_entity_poly.type
_entity_poly.pdbx_seq_one_letter_code
_entity_poly.pdbx_strand_id
1 'polypeptide(L)'
;FAYTNYYYISCVLLSGYLSQFFALESVPGCSTLRSSLDVEYSNDRTRLGRDMIELALDTETNIRQRFALAFEFGERFTDCSVLAELCEKCRWPERSDAYARELGDAYALACCNIWYNTKQYGQLLAHIGQPWLAHFVEDKPRLSWIVDMDQGNFSLTWTKLSDLSKDESIELQLRAFFCAMAKLALLRVSECTPAKLSELNAELNAIKALRTERSKSLLT
;
A
#
# COMPACT_ATOMS: atom_id res chain seq x y z
N PHE A 1 -31.80 -1.43 1.57
CA PHE A 1 -32.27 -1.78 2.92
C PHE A 1 -31.15 -2.39 3.78
N ALA A 2 -30.45 -3.44 3.32
CA ALA A 2 -29.34 -4.03 4.06
C ALA A 2 -28.17 -3.06 4.32
N TYR A 3 -27.74 -2.30 3.30
CA TYR A 3 -26.59 -1.38 3.41
C TYR A 3 -26.79 -0.28 4.46
N THR A 4 -27.95 0.40 4.43
CA THR A 4 -28.29 1.45 5.40
C THR A 4 -28.42 0.92 6.83
N ASN A 5 -29.06 -0.24 7.02
CA ASN A 5 -29.17 -0.85 8.35
C ASN A 5 -27.81 -1.28 8.88
N TYR A 6 -26.96 -1.83 8.01
CA TYR A 6 -25.59 -2.20 8.36
C TYR A 6 -24.77 -0.98 8.82
N TYR A 7 -24.89 0.16 8.14
CA TYR A 7 -24.27 1.42 8.56
C TYR A 7 -24.67 1.79 9.99
N TYR A 8 -25.98 1.87 10.27
CA TYR A 8 -26.45 2.30 11.59
C TYR A 8 -26.04 1.33 12.71
N ILE A 9 -26.13 0.01 12.48
CA ILE A 9 -25.70 -0.99 13.46
C ILE A 9 -24.19 -0.86 13.72
N SER A 10 -23.39 -0.69 12.67
CA SER A 10 -21.94 -0.48 12.77
C SER A 10 -21.61 0.77 13.57
N CYS A 11 -22.33 1.88 13.33
CA CYS A 11 -22.16 3.11 14.08
C CYS A 11 -22.48 2.95 15.56
N VAL A 12 -23.55 2.22 15.91
CA VAL A 12 -23.93 1.96 17.31
C VAL A 12 -22.85 1.14 18.00
N LEU A 13 -22.36 0.07 17.36
CA LEU A 13 -21.31 -0.78 17.90
C LEU A 13 -20.03 0.03 18.19
N LEU A 14 -19.52 0.78 17.21
CA LEU A 14 -18.30 1.58 17.37
C LEU A 14 -18.47 2.74 18.36
N SER A 15 -19.64 3.36 18.42
CA SER A 15 -19.93 4.39 19.44
C SER A 15 -19.97 3.79 20.85
N GLY A 16 -20.35 2.51 20.97
CA GLY A 16 -20.27 1.75 22.21
C GLY A 16 -18.83 1.60 22.72
N TYR A 17 -17.88 1.28 21.83
CA TYR A 17 -16.46 1.25 22.18
C TYR A 17 -15.95 2.62 22.67
N LEU A 18 -16.28 3.70 21.95
CA LEU A 18 -15.89 5.06 22.34
C LEU A 18 -16.43 5.42 23.74
N SER A 19 -17.67 5.03 24.05
CA SER A 19 -18.27 5.24 25.37
C SER A 19 -17.53 4.48 26.47
N GLN A 20 -17.08 3.26 26.17
CA GLN A 20 -16.26 2.46 27.09
C GLN A 20 -14.86 3.06 27.28
N PHE A 21 -14.28 3.66 26.25
CA PHE A 21 -12.99 4.37 26.37
C PHE A 21 -13.08 5.50 27.39
N PHE A 22 -14.09 6.35 27.28
CA PHE A 22 -14.34 7.43 28.25
C PHE A 22 -14.55 6.91 29.68
N ALA A 23 -15.26 5.79 29.83
CA ALA A 23 -15.44 5.17 31.15
C ALA A 23 -14.11 4.65 31.71
N LEU A 24 -13.27 4.01 30.90
CA LEU A 24 -11.99 3.45 31.34
C LEU A 24 -10.93 4.53 31.63
N GLU A 25 -10.98 5.69 30.98
CA GLU A 25 -10.12 6.83 31.29
C GLU A 25 -10.33 7.34 32.73
N SER A 26 -11.53 7.17 33.27
CA SER A 26 -11.87 7.60 34.63
C SER A 26 -11.40 6.62 35.73
N VAL A 27 -10.94 5.41 35.36
CA VAL A 27 -10.59 4.34 36.31
C VAL A 27 -9.07 4.08 36.30
N PRO A 28 -8.34 4.36 37.40
CA PRO A 28 -6.91 4.08 37.49
C PRO A 28 -6.62 2.58 37.43
N GLY A 29 -5.56 2.20 36.69
CA GLY A 29 -5.06 0.81 36.64
C GLY A 29 -5.69 -0.07 35.55
N CYS A 30 -6.61 0.45 34.74
CA CYS A 30 -7.24 -0.28 33.64
C CYS A 30 -6.53 -0.17 32.28
N SER A 31 -5.24 0.17 32.26
CA SER A 31 -4.49 0.40 31.00
C SER A 31 -4.43 -0.85 30.11
N THR A 32 -4.32 -2.04 30.68
CA THR A 32 -4.30 -3.30 29.92
C THR A 32 -5.63 -3.58 29.22
N LEU A 33 -6.74 -3.34 29.92
CA LEU A 33 -8.09 -3.46 29.37
C LEU A 33 -8.35 -2.38 28.30
N ARG A 34 -7.87 -1.16 28.51
CA ARG A 34 -7.94 -0.09 27.50
C ARG A 34 -7.22 -0.48 26.21
N SER A 35 -6.01 -1.04 26.33
CA SER A 35 -5.23 -1.50 25.18
C SER A 35 -5.88 -2.67 24.45
N SER A 36 -6.46 -3.65 25.15
CA SER A 36 -7.16 -4.75 24.49
C SER A 36 -8.38 -4.25 23.72
N LEU A 37 -9.13 -3.32 24.32
CA LEU A 37 -10.31 -2.74 23.70
C LEU A 37 -9.97 -1.85 22.49
N ASP A 38 -8.81 -1.18 22.49
CA ASP A 38 -8.31 -0.45 21.30
C ASP A 38 -8.01 -1.38 20.13
N VAL A 39 -7.45 -2.56 20.39
CA VAL A 39 -7.17 -3.56 19.36
C VAL A 39 -8.49 -4.10 18.78
N GLU A 40 -9.45 -4.43 19.64
CA GLU A 40 -10.78 -4.88 19.20
C GLU A 40 -11.52 -3.81 18.40
N TYR A 41 -11.55 -2.56 18.90
CA TYR A 41 -12.13 -1.42 18.19
C TYR A 41 -11.49 -1.23 16.81
N SER A 42 -10.16 -1.28 16.71
CA SER A 42 -9.46 -1.10 15.45
C SER A 42 -9.78 -2.21 14.44
N ASN A 43 -9.86 -3.45 14.91
CA ASN A 43 -10.21 -4.61 14.10
C ASN A 43 -11.66 -4.54 13.61
N ASP A 44 -12.60 -4.25 14.51
CA ASP A 44 -14.01 -4.13 14.16
C ASP A 44 -14.24 -2.94 13.22
N ARG A 45 -13.65 -1.77 13.49
CA ARG A 45 -13.75 -0.60 12.61
C ARG A 45 -13.30 -0.92 11.19
N THR A 46 -12.13 -1.55 11.05
CA THR A 46 -11.60 -1.93 9.74
C THR A 46 -12.49 -2.95 9.04
N ARG A 47 -12.97 -3.97 9.78
CA ARG A 47 -13.84 -5.03 9.23
C ARG A 47 -15.16 -4.45 8.74
N LEU A 48 -15.86 -3.69 9.59
CA LEU A 48 -17.15 -3.08 9.27
C LEU A 48 -17.03 -2.11 8.09
N GLY A 49 -15.94 -1.35 8.03
CA GLY A 49 -15.65 -0.45 6.91
C GLY A 49 -15.49 -1.20 5.58
N ARG A 50 -14.78 -2.34 5.56
CA ARG A 50 -14.66 -3.18 4.36
C ARG A 50 -16.00 -3.81 3.96
N ASP A 51 -16.73 -4.37 4.91
CA ASP A 51 -18.05 -4.94 4.66
C ASP A 51 -18.99 -3.88 4.06
N MET A 52 -18.90 -2.61 4.51
CA MET A 52 -19.65 -1.50 3.89
C MET A 52 -19.25 -1.24 2.44
N ILE A 53 -17.96 -1.33 2.11
CA ILE A 53 -17.50 -1.20 0.72
C ILE A 53 -18.06 -2.35 -0.14
N GLU A 54 -18.09 -3.57 0.40
CA GLU A 54 -18.59 -4.76 -0.31
C GLU A 54 -20.12 -4.76 -0.48
N LEU A 55 -20.85 -4.29 0.53
CA LEU A 55 -22.31 -4.21 0.52
C LEU A 55 -22.87 -3.06 -0.32
N ALA A 56 -22.02 -2.15 -0.80
CA ALA A 56 -22.41 -1.05 -1.66
C ALA A 56 -22.82 -1.59 -3.05
N LEU A 57 -24.10 -1.95 -3.18
CA LEU A 57 -24.70 -2.58 -4.35
C LEU A 57 -24.48 -1.77 -5.65
N ASP A 58 -24.32 -2.48 -6.78
CA ASP A 58 -24.18 -1.93 -8.14
C ASP A 58 -25.44 -1.22 -8.69
N THR A 59 -26.42 -0.92 -7.85
CA THR A 59 -27.70 -0.35 -8.29
C THR A 59 -27.64 1.14 -8.62
N GLU A 60 -26.62 1.88 -8.16
CA GLU A 60 -26.49 3.31 -8.42
C GLU A 60 -25.55 3.61 -9.59
N THR A 61 -26.02 4.43 -10.54
CA THR A 61 -25.24 4.86 -11.71
C THR A 61 -24.09 5.80 -11.35
N ASN A 62 -24.17 6.48 -10.20
CA ASN A 62 -23.10 7.36 -9.72
C ASN A 62 -22.27 6.65 -8.63
N ILE A 63 -21.03 6.30 -8.97
CA ILE A 63 -20.09 5.62 -8.07
C ILE A 63 -19.87 6.37 -6.75
N ARG A 64 -19.97 7.71 -6.75
CA ARG A 64 -19.76 8.53 -5.55
C ARG A 64 -20.93 8.45 -4.58
N GLN A 65 -22.16 8.40 -5.10
CA GLN A 65 -23.36 8.25 -4.27
C GLN A 65 -23.44 6.84 -3.69
N ARG A 66 -23.01 5.85 -4.47
CA ARG A 66 -22.98 4.44 -4.05
C ARG A 66 -22.20 4.22 -2.76
N PHE A 67 -21.10 4.95 -2.59
CA PHE A 67 -20.24 4.86 -1.42
C PHE A 67 -20.46 5.99 -0.39
N ALA A 68 -21.53 6.78 -0.51
CA ALA A 68 -21.73 7.94 0.37
C ALA A 68 -21.72 7.57 1.86
N LEU A 69 -22.42 6.48 2.24
CA LEU A 69 -22.44 6.00 3.63
C LEU A 69 -21.08 5.45 4.07
N ALA A 70 -20.33 4.79 3.18
CA ALA A 70 -18.99 4.30 3.49
C ALA A 70 -17.99 5.44 3.71
N PHE A 71 -18.12 6.53 2.95
CA PHE A 71 -17.37 7.76 3.20
C PHE A 71 -17.73 8.36 4.55
N GLU A 72 -19.03 8.52 4.84
CA GLU A 72 -19.51 9.06 6.12
C GLU A 72 -18.99 8.22 7.31
N PHE A 73 -19.01 6.90 7.17
CA PHE A 73 -18.46 5.98 8.16
C PHE A 73 -16.94 6.17 8.36
N GLY A 74 -16.18 6.21 7.26
CA GLY A 74 -14.74 6.41 7.29
C GLY A 74 -14.34 7.75 7.91
N GLU A 75 -15.07 8.82 7.59
CA GLU A 75 -14.86 10.16 8.17
C GLU A 75 -15.20 10.19 9.65
N ARG A 76 -16.36 9.64 10.03
CA ARG A 76 -16.84 9.63 11.42
C ARG A 76 -15.89 8.92 12.38
N PHE A 77 -15.30 7.81 11.95
CA PHE A 77 -14.38 7.02 12.77
C PHE A 77 -12.91 7.18 12.38
N THR A 78 -12.61 8.15 11.51
CA THR A 78 -11.26 8.49 11.03
C THR A 78 -10.47 7.27 10.51
N ASP A 79 -11.15 6.36 9.81
CA ASP A 79 -10.52 5.16 9.27
C ASP A 79 -9.81 5.47 7.94
N CYS A 80 -8.51 5.76 8.04
CA CYS A 80 -7.66 6.08 6.89
C CYS A 80 -7.63 4.95 5.84
N SER A 81 -7.72 3.68 6.26
CA SER A 81 -7.67 2.54 5.32
C SER A 81 -8.92 2.50 4.45
N VAL A 82 -10.09 2.67 5.06
CA VAL A 82 -11.38 2.72 4.36
C VAL A 82 -11.42 3.95 3.45
N LEU A 83 -11.04 5.13 3.95
CA LEU A 83 -11.05 6.37 3.18
C LEU A 83 -10.12 6.32 1.97
N ALA A 84 -8.91 5.76 2.12
CA ALA A 84 -7.98 5.61 1.02
C ALA A 84 -8.52 4.64 -0.04
N GLU A 85 -9.13 3.52 0.38
CA GLU A 85 -9.70 2.54 -0.56
C GLU A 85 -10.88 3.14 -1.35
N LEU A 86 -11.73 3.91 -0.68
CA LEU A 86 -12.84 4.61 -1.29
C LEU A 86 -12.39 5.69 -2.29
N CYS A 87 -11.38 6.48 -1.95
CA CYS A 87 -10.81 7.49 -2.85
C CYS A 87 -10.23 6.86 -4.12
N GLU A 88 -9.52 5.73 -4.00
CA GLU A 88 -8.99 4.97 -5.12
C GLU A 88 -10.12 4.40 -6.01
N LYS A 89 -11.13 3.77 -5.41
CA LYS A 89 -12.28 3.21 -6.16
C LYS A 89 -13.09 4.29 -6.88
N CYS A 90 -13.27 5.45 -6.26
CA CYS A 90 -14.06 6.55 -6.83
C CYS A 90 -13.25 7.47 -7.75
N ARG A 91 -11.92 7.32 -7.80
CA ARG A 91 -10.98 8.22 -8.48
C ARG A 91 -11.26 9.69 -8.14
N TRP A 92 -11.26 10.01 -6.85
CA TRP A 92 -11.62 11.34 -6.36
C TRP A 92 -10.40 12.09 -5.77
N PRO A 93 -9.56 12.72 -6.63
CA PRO A 93 -8.29 13.30 -6.21
C PRO A 93 -8.48 14.45 -5.21
N GLU A 94 -9.47 15.33 -5.43
CA GLU A 94 -9.75 16.47 -4.53
C GLU A 94 -10.00 16.05 -3.08
N ARG A 95 -10.70 14.93 -2.88
CA ARG A 95 -11.01 14.40 -1.55
C ARG A 95 -9.82 13.67 -0.95
N SER A 96 -9.06 12.95 -1.77
CA SER A 96 -7.77 12.36 -1.38
C SER A 96 -6.79 13.43 -0.88
N ASP A 97 -6.67 14.54 -1.61
CA ASP A 97 -5.81 15.67 -1.26
C ASP A 97 -6.28 16.40 0.01
N ALA A 98 -7.59 16.43 0.28
CA ALA A 98 -8.13 16.93 1.53
C ALA A 98 -7.71 16.02 2.71
N TYR A 99 -7.92 14.71 2.60
CA TYR A 99 -7.52 13.76 3.64
C TYR A 99 -6.01 13.70 3.86
N ALA A 100 -5.21 13.80 2.81
CA ALA A 100 -3.76 13.88 2.94
C ALA A 100 -3.33 15.10 3.77
N ARG A 101 -4.05 16.22 3.67
CA ARG A 101 -3.78 17.42 4.48
C ARG A 101 -4.31 17.32 5.90
N GLU A 102 -5.48 16.71 6.10
CA GLU A 102 -6.14 16.64 7.41
C GLU A 102 -5.61 15.51 8.30
N LEU A 103 -5.34 14.34 7.72
CA LEU A 103 -4.95 13.12 8.41
C LEU A 103 -3.44 12.82 8.30
N GLY A 104 -2.74 13.52 7.41
CA GLY A 104 -1.28 13.46 7.28
C GLY A 104 -0.73 12.08 6.94
N ASP A 105 0.38 11.71 7.59
CA ASP A 105 1.14 10.50 7.32
C ASP A 105 0.32 9.21 7.48
N ALA A 106 -0.66 9.19 8.40
CA ALA A 106 -1.52 8.02 8.62
C ALA A 106 -2.35 7.69 7.36
N TYR A 107 -2.84 8.72 6.66
CA TYR A 107 -3.54 8.55 5.39
C TYR A 107 -2.59 8.16 4.26
N ALA A 108 -1.41 8.79 4.18
CA ALA A 108 -0.41 8.44 3.18
C ALA A 108 0.04 6.97 3.28
N LEU A 109 0.25 6.45 4.50
CA LEU A 109 0.56 5.05 4.75
C LEU A 109 -0.59 4.12 4.33
N ALA A 110 -1.84 4.52 4.56
CA ALA A 110 -3.00 3.78 4.11
C ALA A 110 -3.08 3.69 2.57
N CYS A 111 -2.87 4.80 1.87
CA CYS A 111 -2.75 4.83 0.40
C CYS A 111 -1.64 3.90 -0.10
N CYS A 112 -0.47 3.93 0.53
CA CYS A 112 0.64 3.06 0.17
C CYS A 112 0.32 1.57 0.32
N ASN A 113 -0.40 1.19 1.39
CA ASN A 113 -0.83 -0.19 1.59
C ASN A 113 -1.76 -0.63 0.44
N ILE A 114 -2.67 0.23 -0.01
CA ILE A 114 -3.56 -0.07 -1.14
C ILE A 114 -2.78 -0.21 -2.43
N TRP A 115 -1.90 0.74 -2.75
CA TRP A 115 -1.09 0.69 -3.98
C TRP A 115 -0.17 -0.54 -3.99
N TYR A 116 0.41 -0.89 -2.86
CA TYR A 116 1.23 -2.10 -2.72
C TYR A 116 0.41 -3.36 -2.94
N ASN A 117 -0.74 -3.49 -2.28
CA ASN A 117 -1.61 -4.68 -2.41
C ASN A 117 -2.20 -4.82 -3.81
N THR A 118 -2.47 -3.70 -4.49
CA THR A 118 -2.97 -3.68 -5.87
C THR A 118 -1.86 -3.67 -6.93
N LYS A 119 -0.59 -3.83 -6.52
CA LYS A 119 0.60 -3.86 -7.39
C LYS A 119 0.79 -2.60 -8.24
N GLN A 120 0.29 -1.46 -7.78
CA GLN A 120 0.42 -0.14 -8.41
C GLN A 120 1.73 0.53 -8.02
N TYR A 121 2.86 -0.12 -8.27
CA TYR A 121 4.19 0.37 -7.86
C TYR A 121 4.54 1.73 -8.47
N GLY A 122 4.00 2.07 -9.64
CA GLY A 122 4.20 3.39 -10.27
C GLY A 122 3.70 4.54 -9.41
N GLN A 123 2.55 4.37 -8.72
CA GLN A 123 2.04 5.37 -7.78
C GLN A 123 2.97 5.49 -6.57
N LEU A 124 3.39 4.36 -6.01
CA LEU A 124 4.29 4.33 -4.86
C LEU A 124 5.64 4.99 -5.15
N LEU A 125 6.21 4.74 -6.34
CA LEU A 125 7.48 5.33 -6.77
C LEU A 125 7.38 6.84 -7.07
N ALA A 126 6.19 7.39 -7.32
CA ALA A 126 6.02 8.83 -7.50
C ALA A 126 6.26 9.63 -6.21
N HIS A 127 6.25 8.96 -5.06
CA HIS A 127 6.40 9.57 -3.73
C HIS A 127 7.76 9.30 -3.08
N ILE A 128 8.78 8.92 -3.86
CA ILE A 128 10.15 8.79 -3.35
C ILE A 128 10.62 10.12 -2.74
N GLY A 129 11.33 10.03 -1.62
CA GLY A 129 11.81 11.18 -0.84
C GLY A 129 10.83 11.67 0.24
N GLN A 130 9.63 11.08 0.33
CA GLN A 130 8.70 11.37 1.41
C GLN A 130 9.08 10.61 2.70
N PRO A 131 9.08 11.26 3.89
CA PRO A 131 9.50 10.61 5.15
C PRO A 131 8.70 9.36 5.50
N TRP A 132 7.38 9.39 5.28
CA TRP A 132 6.48 8.27 5.55
C TRP A 132 6.74 7.06 4.65
N LEU A 133 7.32 7.25 3.46
CA LEU A 133 7.64 6.14 2.56
C LEU A 133 8.77 5.28 3.11
N ALA A 134 9.74 5.88 3.79
CA ALA A 134 10.82 5.13 4.44
C ALA A 134 10.26 4.15 5.47
N HIS A 135 9.36 4.63 6.34
CA HIS A 135 8.70 3.80 7.33
C HIS A 135 7.83 2.70 6.71
N PHE A 136 7.11 3.00 5.63
CA PHE A 136 6.31 2.00 4.90
C PHE A 136 7.13 0.84 4.34
N VAL A 137 8.35 1.15 3.91
CA VAL A 137 9.24 0.25 3.18
C VAL A 137 10.11 -0.60 4.12
N GLU A 138 10.33 -0.18 5.37
CA GLU A 138 11.07 -0.96 6.38
C GLU A 138 10.59 -2.40 6.49
N ASP A 139 9.26 -2.59 6.55
CA ASP A 139 8.65 -3.92 6.67
C ASP A 139 8.47 -4.64 5.33
N LYS A 140 8.98 -4.06 4.23
CA LYS A 140 8.82 -4.59 2.86
C LYS A 140 10.18 -4.81 2.21
N PRO A 141 10.81 -5.98 2.42
CA PRO A 141 12.15 -6.27 1.91
C PRO A 141 12.30 -6.02 0.40
N ARG A 142 11.25 -6.33 -0.38
CA ARG A 142 11.20 -6.16 -1.84
C ARG A 142 11.20 -4.70 -2.31
N LEU A 143 10.91 -3.75 -1.43
CA LEU A 143 10.90 -2.32 -1.73
C LEU A 143 12.07 -1.57 -1.05
N SER A 144 12.81 -2.24 -0.15
CA SER A 144 13.88 -1.61 0.63
C SER A 144 14.98 -0.92 -0.20
N TRP A 145 15.17 -1.33 -1.45
CA TRP A 145 16.09 -0.70 -2.39
C TRP A 145 15.72 0.75 -2.74
N ILE A 146 14.44 1.14 -2.58
CA ILE A 146 13.95 2.49 -2.86
C ILE A 146 14.58 3.50 -1.90
N VAL A 147 14.62 3.15 -0.61
CA VAL A 147 15.20 4.00 0.44
C VAL A 147 16.71 4.12 0.26
N ASP A 148 17.39 3.00 -0.05
CA ASP A 148 18.83 3.03 -0.32
C ASP A 148 19.17 3.93 -1.52
N MET A 149 18.33 3.89 -2.56
CA MET A 149 18.53 4.70 -3.76
C MET A 149 18.37 6.20 -3.47
N ASP A 150 17.37 6.56 -2.67
CA ASP A 150 17.12 7.94 -2.24
C ASP A 150 18.29 8.49 -1.38
N GLN A 151 18.87 7.64 -0.53
CA GLN A 151 20.02 7.98 0.31
C GLN A 151 21.37 7.97 -0.45
N GLY A 152 21.37 7.64 -1.74
CA GLY A 152 22.60 7.54 -2.54
C GLY A 152 23.44 6.30 -2.25
N ASN A 153 22.90 5.31 -1.55
CA ASN A 153 23.54 4.03 -1.23
C ASN A 153 23.50 3.06 -2.42
N PHE A 154 24.01 3.49 -3.58
CA PHE A 154 23.93 2.75 -4.83
C PHE A 154 24.57 1.35 -4.77
N SER A 155 25.55 1.16 -3.88
CA SER A 155 26.18 -0.14 -3.59
C SER A 155 25.16 -1.16 -3.05
N LEU A 156 24.33 -0.77 -2.08
CA LEU A 156 23.28 -1.62 -1.52
C LEU A 156 22.12 -1.80 -2.51
N THR A 157 21.76 -0.71 -3.19
CA THR A 157 20.68 -0.70 -4.18
C THR A 157 20.93 -1.71 -5.30
N TRP A 158 22.13 -1.74 -5.90
CA TRP A 158 22.37 -2.68 -7.01
C TRP A 158 22.34 -4.14 -6.55
N THR A 159 22.87 -4.45 -5.36
CA THR A 159 22.87 -5.81 -4.82
C THR A 159 21.45 -6.31 -4.60
N LYS A 160 20.62 -5.52 -3.90
CA LYS A 160 19.21 -5.87 -3.65
C LYS A 160 18.41 -6.03 -4.94
N LEU A 161 18.62 -5.13 -5.91
CA LEU A 161 17.94 -5.22 -7.21
C LEU A 161 18.41 -6.42 -8.04
N SER A 162 19.69 -6.79 -7.96
CA SER A 162 20.21 -8.00 -8.60
C SER A 162 19.57 -9.25 -8.01
N ASP A 163 19.48 -9.34 -6.67
CA ASP A 163 18.81 -10.45 -5.98
C ASP A 163 17.33 -10.55 -6.37
N LEU A 164 16.61 -9.42 -6.40
CA LEU A 164 15.21 -9.38 -6.85
C LEU A 164 15.05 -9.77 -8.32
N SER A 165 16.02 -9.49 -9.18
CA SER A 165 15.95 -9.91 -10.59
C SER A 165 16.11 -11.43 -10.77
N LYS A 166 16.75 -12.10 -9.80
CA LYS A 166 16.96 -13.56 -9.76
C LYS A 166 15.78 -14.32 -9.15
N ASP A 167 14.89 -13.65 -8.40
CA ASP A 167 13.69 -14.26 -7.80
C ASP A 167 12.69 -14.71 -8.89
N GLU A 168 12.58 -16.03 -9.09
CA GLU A 168 11.68 -16.63 -10.09
C GLU A 168 10.19 -16.49 -9.75
N SER A 169 9.84 -16.17 -8.50
CA SER A 169 8.45 -15.89 -8.11
C SER A 169 7.94 -14.55 -8.66
N ILE A 170 8.85 -13.70 -9.14
CA ILE A 170 8.54 -12.37 -9.66
C ILE A 170 8.23 -12.45 -11.16
N GLU A 171 7.25 -11.66 -11.60
CA GLU A 171 6.89 -11.56 -13.01
C GLU A 171 8.09 -11.16 -13.86
N LEU A 172 8.21 -11.81 -15.03
CA LEU A 172 9.36 -11.69 -15.93
C LEU A 172 9.62 -10.24 -16.39
N GLN A 173 8.56 -9.44 -16.57
CA GLN A 173 8.69 -8.01 -16.89
C GLN A 173 9.32 -7.21 -15.74
N LEU A 174 8.94 -7.51 -14.50
CA LEU A 174 9.45 -6.83 -13.31
C LEU A 174 10.90 -7.25 -13.04
N ARG A 175 11.26 -8.52 -13.26
CA ARG A 175 12.64 -8.99 -13.21
C ARG A 175 13.55 -8.24 -14.19
N ALA A 176 13.09 -8.03 -15.43
CA ALA A 176 13.82 -7.24 -16.41
C ALA A 176 14.03 -5.79 -15.96
N PHE A 177 13.01 -5.19 -15.35
CA PHE A 177 13.08 -3.85 -14.76
C PHE A 177 14.11 -3.79 -13.63
N PHE A 178 14.07 -4.71 -12.67
CA PHE A 178 15.04 -4.77 -11.57
C PHE A 178 16.47 -4.97 -12.07
N CYS A 179 16.69 -5.83 -13.06
CA CYS A 179 18.00 -6.03 -13.66
C CYS A 179 18.52 -4.75 -14.36
N ALA A 180 17.64 -4.04 -15.08
CA ALA A 180 18.00 -2.77 -15.71
C ALA A 180 18.33 -1.68 -14.66
N MET A 181 17.54 -1.60 -13.59
CA MET A 181 17.78 -0.66 -12.48
C MET A 181 19.06 -1.01 -11.69
N ALA A 182 19.33 -2.30 -11.45
CA ALA A 182 20.55 -2.78 -10.82
C ALA A 182 21.78 -2.34 -11.64
N LYS A 183 21.71 -2.46 -12.97
CA LYS A 183 22.77 -2.00 -13.87
C LYS A 183 23.00 -0.49 -13.76
N LEU A 184 21.93 0.31 -13.73
CA LEU A 184 22.03 1.77 -13.59
C LEU A 184 22.61 2.17 -12.21
N ALA A 185 22.21 1.47 -11.14
CA ALA A 185 22.77 1.68 -9.81
C ALA A 185 24.26 1.31 -9.77
N LEU A 186 24.64 0.16 -10.34
CA LEU A 186 26.04 -0.27 -10.41
C LEU A 186 26.92 0.74 -11.15
N LEU A 187 26.43 1.33 -12.24
CA LEU A 187 27.15 2.38 -12.99
C LEU A 187 27.42 3.65 -12.17
N ARG A 188 26.68 3.87 -11.08
CA ARG A 188 26.90 4.98 -10.14
C ARG A 188 27.85 4.63 -9.00
N VAL A 189 28.22 3.36 -8.84
CA VAL A 189 29.16 2.89 -7.83
C VAL A 189 30.59 3.04 -8.34
N SER A 190 31.49 3.56 -7.51
CA SER A 190 32.91 3.72 -7.83
C SER A 190 33.64 2.41 -8.15
N GLU A 191 33.17 1.28 -7.59
CA GLU A 191 33.71 -0.08 -7.76
C GLU A 191 33.07 -0.87 -8.92
N CYS A 192 32.53 -0.19 -9.94
CA CYS A 192 31.96 -0.86 -11.10
C CYS A 192 33.04 -1.59 -11.91
N THR A 193 33.07 -2.92 -11.83
CA THR A 193 33.96 -3.74 -12.67
C THR A 193 33.26 -4.20 -13.95
N PRO A 194 33.99 -4.32 -15.08
CA PRO A 194 33.42 -4.79 -16.34
C PRO A 194 32.85 -6.21 -16.24
N ALA A 195 33.38 -7.04 -15.33
CA ALA A 195 32.84 -8.37 -15.05
C ALA A 195 31.42 -8.33 -14.48
N LYS A 196 31.17 -7.51 -13.44
CA LYS A 196 29.83 -7.33 -12.83
C LYS A 196 28.83 -6.78 -13.85
N LEU A 197 29.28 -5.85 -14.70
CA LEU A 197 28.43 -5.30 -15.75
C LEU A 197 28.08 -6.35 -16.83
N SER A 198 29.04 -7.21 -17.18
CA SER A 198 28.84 -8.31 -18.13
C SER A 198 27.84 -9.34 -17.60
N GLU A 199 27.93 -9.69 -16.30
CA GLU A 199 26.99 -10.59 -15.64
C GLU A 199 25.54 -10.07 -15.72
N LEU A 200 25.32 -8.82 -15.30
CA LEU A 200 23.99 -8.18 -15.39
C LEU A 200 23.48 -8.08 -16.84
N ASN A 201 24.36 -7.83 -17.80
CA ASN A 201 23.98 -7.82 -19.22
C ASN A 201 23.55 -9.22 -19.70
N ALA A 202 24.26 -10.27 -19.28
CA ALA A 202 23.90 -11.64 -19.61
C ALA A 202 22.54 -12.01 -19.01
N GLU A 203 22.30 -11.65 -17.75
CA GLU A 203 21.02 -11.86 -17.07
C GLU A 203 19.87 -11.12 -17.76
N LEU A 204 20.05 -9.84 -18.08
CA LEU A 204 19.05 -9.05 -18.79
C LEU A 204 18.72 -9.64 -20.16
N ASN A 205 19.72 -10.14 -20.89
CA ASN A 205 19.54 -10.78 -22.17
C ASN A 205 18.81 -12.12 -22.05
N ALA A 206 19.12 -12.92 -21.03
CA ALA A 206 18.41 -14.17 -20.73
C ALA A 206 16.92 -13.91 -20.43
N ILE A 207 16.61 -12.90 -19.61
CA ILE A 207 15.22 -12.52 -19.31
C ILE A 207 14.50 -12.04 -20.58
N LYS A 208 15.15 -11.25 -21.44
CA LYS A 208 14.57 -10.82 -22.72
C LYS A 208 14.29 -11.99 -23.67
N ALA A 209 15.20 -12.96 -23.74
CA ALA A 209 15.01 -14.17 -24.56
C ALA A 209 13.79 -14.98 -24.09
N LEU A 210 13.70 -15.26 -22.78
CA LEU A 210 12.56 -15.96 -22.17
C LEU A 210 11.22 -15.23 -22.42
N ARG A 211 11.21 -13.90 -22.38
CA ARG A 211 10.01 -13.11 -22.69
C ARG A 211 9.56 -13.31 -24.13
N THR A 212 10.52 -13.36 -25.05
CA THR A 212 10.26 -13.52 -26.48
C THR A 212 9.70 -14.91 -26.78
N GLU A 213 10.23 -15.95 -26.13
CA GLU A 213 9.72 -17.33 -26.24
C GLU A 213 8.29 -17.45 -25.68
N ARG A 214 8.04 -16.90 -24.49
CA ARG A 214 6.71 -16.96 -23.85
C ARG A 214 5.63 -16.19 -24.63
N SER A 215 6.03 -15.13 -25.33
CA SER A 215 5.12 -14.38 -26.21
C SER A 215 4.74 -15.18 -27.46
N LYS A 216 5.66 -16.03 -27.97
CA LYS A 216 5.39 -16.90 -29.12
C LYS A 216 4.49 -18.08 -28.75
N SER A 217 4.67 -18.67 -27.57
CA SER A 217 3.85 -19.80 -27.10
C SER A 217 2.40 -19.43 -26.77
N LEU A 218 2.10 -18.15 -26.55
CA LEU A 218 0.73 -17.67 -26.31
C LEU A 218 -0.05 -17.38 -27.60
N LEU A 219 0.63 -17.40 -28.76
CA LEU A 219 0.06 -17.13 -30.09
C LEU A 219 -0.18 -18.42 -30.91
N THR A 220 0.16 -19.58 -30.34
CA THR A 220 -0.07 -20.94 -30.88
C THR A 220 -1.10 -21.66 -30.05
#